data_AF-A0AAD9DK67-F1
#
_entry.id   AF-A0AAD9DK67-F1
#
_cell.length_a   1.000
_cell.length_b   1.000
_cell.length_c   1.000
_cell.angle_alpha   90.00
_cell.angle_beta   90.00
_cell.angle_gamma   90.00
#
_symmetry.space_group_name_H-M   'P 1'
#
loop_
_entity.id
_entity.type
_entity.pdbx_description
1 polymer ?
#
loop_
_entity_poly.entity_id
_entity_poly.type
_entity_poly.pdbx_seq_one_letter_code
_entity_poly.pdbx_strand_id
1 'polypeptide(L)'
;MEGKMRPQPDFAAVPNRDVKSTDFPDGAWQKDKEYMTRFLEEAKKLVNRTIEAVYGEWGVGIPQDGSVELTDEFMVNREAFYKWPKPSEQTLDGMTRRFIHHIMTGDSFKLVLGGHSAAAGHGAGFNASYVHQAGLVLEPVFAHLGVEFRSFNFAQGGMGTFQQALAGMDLRGKDADMLIWDSSMTEKSPPLTNFFYRQGLLAGNRAPFLYSGGGADPAAFEAIGASVGGYGALGYSPITTSEEQAKTLPWAARYDKCGPGGAAALCDSQKYDGKCWVEREDFTPAVKQDDLVGGQAKWHPGPKVHRARGRALALSVLFMLQHALDKWEELGTESGHPVAEEHWHVTDFYNGIKEKVPTVDGCYPGWKIGVTRRGLRETNQTDGRRLDLEGEWPSRLCNIPMQGRTLWGPRNNPMESSLLSILKPNAFGDVDPNILGSPAYMKGPDYFPPDRAAPWSTPPEPEVNPWEIAGSRRLLTI
;
A
#
# COMPACT_ATOMS: atom_id res chain seq x y z
N MET A 1 -21.88 -25.48 -4.99
CA MET A 1 -21.34 -26.81 -4.64
C MET A 1 -21.17 -26.86 -3.14
N GLU A 2 -21.80 -27.83 -2.48
CA GLU A 2 -21.60 -28.11 -1.05
C GLU A 2 -20.27 -28.87 -0.85
N GLY A 3 -19.15 -28.18 -1.11
CA GLY A 3 -17.82 -28.73 -0.85
C GLY A 3 -17.58 -28.78 0.65
N LYS A 4 -17.36 -29.97 1.22
CA LYS A 4 -16.90 -30.11 2.60
C LYS A 4 -15.54 -29.41 2.70
N MET A 5 -15.41 -28.48 3.65
CA MET A 5 -14.14 -27.79 3.92
C MET A 5 -13.06 -28.85 4.24
N ARG A 6 -11.92 -28.77 3.53
CA ARG A 6 -10.78 -29.65 3.78
C ARG A 6 -10.19 -29.34 5.17
N PRO A 7 -9.66 -30.34 5.89
CA PRO A 7 -9.10 -30.12 7.22
C PRO A 7 -7.89 -29.17 7.14
N GLN A 8 -7.69 -28.38 8.18
CA GLN A 8 -6.59 -27.42 8.31
C GLN A 8 -5.93 -27.60 9.68
N PRO A 9 -4.61 -27.34 9.80
CA PRO A 9 -3.95 -27.28 11.11
C PRO A 9 -4.41 -26.05 11.90
N ASP A 10 -4.15 -26.04 13.21
CA ASP A 10 -4.39 -24.86 14.04
C ASP A 10 -3.25 -23.85 13.87
N PHE A 11 -3.37 -22.99 12.86
CA PHE A 11 -2.39 -21.95 12.58
C PHE A 11 -2.24 -20.92 13.72
N ALA A 12 -3.25 -20.76 14.59
CA ALA A 12 -3.19 -19.78 15.69
C ALA A 12 -2.33 -20.25 16.86
N ALA A 13 -2.01 -21.55 16.93
CA ALA A 13 -1.24 -22.14 18.02
C ALA A 13 0.27 -21.84 17.95
N VAL A 14 0.77 -21.32 16.82
CA VAL A 14 2.21 -21.11 16.59
C VAL A 14 2.52 -19.68 16.14
N PRO A 15 3.69 -19.12 16.51
CA PRO A 15 4.10 -17.79 16.08
C PRO A 15 4.08 -17.64 14.56
N ASN A 16 3.53 -16.52 14.10
CA ASN A 16 3.35 -16.21 12.68
C ASN A 16 2.73 -17.36 11.86
N ARG A 17 1.99 -18.31 12.45
CA ARG A 17 1.37 -19.44 11.72
C ARG A 17 2.35 -20.42 11.07
N ASP A 18 3.62 -20.46 11.50
CA ASP A 18 4.63 -21.40 11.02
C ASP A 18 4.42 -22.82 11.58
N VAL A 19 3.36 -23.49 11.14
CA VAL A 19 3.07 -24.89 11.50
C VAL A 19 4.04 -25.84 10.79
N LYS A 20 4.38 -26.96 11.42
CA LYS A 20 5.26 -27.94 10.77
C LYS A 20 4.55 -28.68 9.65
N SER A 21 5.30 -29.12 8.65
CA SER A 21 4.78 -29.94 7.55
C SER A 21 4.13 -31.23 8.04
N THR A 22 4.60 -31.77 9.17
CA THR A 22 4.03 -32.94 9.84
C THR A 22 2.68 -32.68 10.51
N ASP A 23 2.36 -31.43 10.81
CA ASP A 23 1.15 -31.04 11.54
C ASP A 23 -0.05 -30.84 10.59
N PHE A 24 0.16 -30.83 9.27
CA PHE A 24 -0.93 -30.83 8.30
C PHE A 24 -1.71 -32.15 8.37
N PRO A 25 -3.03 -32.09 8.66
CA PRO A 25 -3.86 -33.28 8.76
C PRO A 25 -3.98 -33.99 7.41
N ASP A 26 -4.29 -35.28 7.45
CA ASP A 26 -4.54 -36.04 6.23
C ASP A 26 -5.76 -35.48 5.48
N GLY A 27 -5.61 -35.30 4.16
CA GLY A 27 -6.60 -34.64 3.31
C GLY A 27 -6.53 -33.11 3.29
N ALA A 28 -5.55 -32.49 3.98
CA ALA A 28 -5.25 -31.07 3.80
C ALA A 28 -4.83 -30.80 2.34
N TRP A 29 -5.28 -29.68 1.77
CA TRP A 29 -5.00 -29.34 0.36
C TRP A 29 -3.51 -29.11 0.12
N GLN A 30 -2.77 -28.65 1.12
CA GLN A 30 -1.33 -28.43 1.07
C GLN A 30 -0.53 -29.72 0.81
N LYS A 31 -1.11 -30.91 1.10
CA LYS A 31 -0.49 -32.23 0.83
C LYS A 31 -1.00 -32.87 -0.47
N ASP A 32 -2.04 -32.32 -1.07
CA ASP A 32 -2.70 -32.90 -2.25
C ASP A 32 -1.99 -32.43 -3.53
N LYS A 33 -1.16 -33.30 -4.10
CA LYS A 33 -0.39 -33.01 -5.31
C LYS A 33 -1.27 -32.60 -6.49
N GLU A 34 -2.40 -33.27 -6.72
CA GLU A 34 -3.26 -32.96 -7.85
C GLU A 34 -3.92 -31.59 -7.69
N TYR A 35 -4.39 -31.29 -6.48
CA TYR A 35 -4.91 -29.96 -6.16
C TYR A 35 -3.83 -28.89 -6.33
N MET A 36 -2.63 -29.09 -5.79
CA MET A 36 -1.53 -28.12 -5.85
C MET A 36 -1.10 -27.81 -7.29
N THR A 37 -0.96 -28.83 -8.15
CA THR A 37 -0.65 -28.61 -9.57
C THR A 37 -1.70 -27.72 -10.23
N ARG A 38 -2.99 -28.04 -10.06
CA ARG A 38 -4.09 -27.25 -10.66
C ARG A 38 -4.17 -25.84 -10.06
N PHE A 39 -4.00 -25.72 -8.74
CA PHE A 39 -4.00 -24.44 -8.04
C PHE A 39 -2.91 -23.51 -8.58
N LEU A 40 -1.67 -23.99 -8.69
CA LEU A 40 -0.55 -23.19 -9.19
C LEU A 40 -0.75 -22.81 -10.67
N GLU A 41 -1.22 -23.73 -11.50
CA GLU A 41 -1.55 -23.43 -12.90
C GLU A 41 -2.57 -22.28 -13.02
N GLU A 42 -3.68 -22.37 -12.29
CA GLU A 42 -4.74 -21.38 -12.34
C GLU A 42 -4.36 -20.06 -11.66
N ALA A 43 -3.57 -20.10 -10.59
CA ALA A 43 -3.01 -18.93 -9.92
C ALA A 43 -2.11 -18.13 -10.88
N LYS A 44 -1.22 -18.80 -11.62
CA LYS A 44 -0.37 -18.15 -12.64
C LYS A 44 -1.21 -17.51 -13.74
N LYS A 45 -2.23 -18.23 -14.24
CA LYS A 45 -3.19 -17.66 -15.22
C LYS A 45 -3.91 -16.42 -14.67
N LEU A 46 -4.25 -16.40 -13.37
CA LEU A 46 -4.88 -15.25 -12.70
C LEU A 46 -3.97 -14.04 -12.61
N VAL A 47 -2.74 -14.25 -12.17
CA VAL A 47 -1.76 -13.16 -12.09
C VAL A 47 -1.49 -12.60 -13.48
N ASN A 48 -1.25 -13.46 -14.47
CA ASN A 48 -1.00 -13.04 -15.84
C ASN A 48 -2.17 -12.26 -16.47
N ARG A 49 -3.42 -12.75 -16.36
CA ARG A 49 -4.58 -12.02 -16.90
C ARG A 49 -4.79 -10.66 -16.21
N THR A 50 -4.43 -10.55 -14.94
CA THR A 50 -4.51 -9.29 -14.21
C THR A 50 -3.44 -8.29 -14.66
N ILE A 51 -2.21 -8.77 -14.91
CA ILE A 51 -1.14 -7.97 -15.53
C ILE A 51 -1.60 -7.45 -16.89
N GLU A 52 -2.15 -8.32 -17.74
CA GLU A 52 -2.67 -7.92 -19.06
C GLU A 52 -3.82 -6.93 -18.96
N ALA A 53 -4.70 -7.05 -17.97
CA ALA A 53 -5.78 -6.10 -17.75
C ALA A 53 -5.25 -4.70 -17.39
N VAL A 54 -4.23 -4.63 -16.53
CA VAL A 54 -3.58 -3.35 -16.19
C VAL A 54 -2.91 -2.74 -17.42
N TYR A 55 -2.27 -3.54 -18.27
CA TYR A 55 -1.71 -3.05 -19.53
C TYR A 55 -2.82 -2.60 -20.50
N GLY A 56 -3.95 -3.31 -20.50
CA GLY A 56 -5.14 -3.01 -21.30
C GLY A 56 -5.76 -1.64 -20.98
N GLU A 57 -5.71 -1.19 -19.73
CA GLU A 57 -6.19 0.16 -19.33
C GLU A 57 -5.47 1.29 -20.09
N TRP A 58 -4.23 1.08 -20.56
CA TRP A 58 -3.45 2.02 -21.38
C TRP A 58 -3.33 1.61 -22.85
N GLY A 59 -4.10 0.61 -23.30
CA GLY A 59 -4.14 0.15 -24.68
C GLY A 59 -2.91 -0.64 -25.13
N VAL A 60 -2.15 -1.21 -24.20
CA VAL A 60 -0.94 -2.02 -24.46
C VAL A 60 -1.04 -3.45 -23.90
N GLY A 61 -2.23 -3.87 -23.49
CA GLY A 61 -2.54 -5.23 -23.05
C GLY A 61 -2.75 -6.17 -24.24
N ILE A 62 -2.38 -7.44 -24.07
CA ILE A 62 -2.60 -8.50 -25.06
C ILE A 62 -3.82 -9.31 -24.59
N PRO A 63 -5.02 -9.06 -25.14
CA PRO A 63 -6.21 -9.78 -24.74
C PRO A 63 -6.15 -11.22 -25.25
N GLN A 64 -6.73 -12.15 -24.47
CA GLN A 64 -6.69 -13.59 -24.80
C GLN A 64 -7.52 -13.96 -26.04
N ASP A 65 -8.44 -13.11 -26.47
CA ASP A 65 -9.28 -13.33 -27.64
C ASP A 65 -8.57 -12.97 -28.96
N GLY A 66 -7.34 -12.45 -28.90
CA GLY A 66 -6.58 -12.05 -30.08
C GLY A 66 -7.14 -10.81 -30.78
N SER A 67 -7.97 -10.01 -30.10
CA SER A 67 -8.63 -8.83 -30.69
C SER A 67 -7.68 -7.66 -30.99
N VAL A 68 -6.42 -7.74 -30.56
CA VAL A 68 -5.41 -6.70 -30.78
C VAL A 68 -4.38 -7.18 -31.80
N GLU A 69 -4.12 -6.34 -32.79
CA GLU A 69 -3.02 -6.53 -33.74
C GLU A 69 -1.67 -6.21 -33.06
N LEU A 70 -0.77 -7.20 -33.04
CA LEU A 70 0.56 -7.08 -32.42
C LEU A 70 1.57 -6.47 -33.39
N THR A 71 1.45 -5.16 -33.65
CA THR A 71 2.40 -4.43 -34.49
C THR A 71 3.73 -4.19 -33.77
N ASP A 72 4.81 -3.89 -34.51
CA ASP A 72 6.10 -3.52 -33.93
C ASP A 72 5.97 -2.30 -32.99
N GLU A 73 5.18 -1.30 -33.40
CA GLU A 73 4.90 -0.12 -32.59
C GLU A 73 4.18 -0.47 -31.28
N PHE A 74 3.21 -1.39 -31.33
CA PHE A 74 2.52 -1.88 -30.15
C PHE A 74 3.50 -2.52 -29.16
N MET A 75 4.40 -3.38 -29.64
CA MET A 75 5.37 -4.06 -28.78
C MET A 75 6.37 -3.08 -28.15
N VAL A 76 6.83 -2.07 -28.90
CA VAL A 76 7.67 -0.99 -28.36
C VAL A 76 6.95 -0.21 -27.27
N ASN A 77 5.68 0.17 -27.49
CA ASN A 77 4.88 0.89 -26.50
C ASN A 77 4.62 0.05 -25.25
N ARG A 78 4.40 -1.26 -25.43
CA ARG A 78 4.21 -2.22 -24.34
C ARG A 78 5.46 -2.39 -23.47
N GLU A 79 6.63 -2.55 -24.08
CA GLU A 79 7.89 -2.64 -23.34
C GLU A 79 8.19 -1.32 -22.61
N ALA A 80 7.89 -0.18 -23.23
CA ALA A 80 8.03 1.12 -22.62
C ALA A 80 7.00 1.40 -21.52
N PHE A 81 5.84 0.73 -21.52
CA PHE A 81 4.75 1.00 -20.59
C PHE A 81 5.18 0.87 -19.14
N TYR A 82 5.80 -0.24 -18.77
CA TYR A 82 6.26 -0.44 -17.40
C TYR A 82 7.62 -1.12 -17.38
N LYS A 83 8.63 -0.36 -16.97
CA LYS A 83 9.95 -0.90 -16.69
C LYS A 83 9.98 -1.42 -15.27
N TRP A 84 9.77 -2.73 -15.10
CA TRP A 84 9.84 -3.37 -13.79
C TRP A 84 11.24 -3.19 -13.18
N PRO A 85 11.37 -2.45 -12.06
CA PRO A 85 12.63 -2.37 -11.33
C PRO A 85 12.78 -3.67 -10.54
N LYS A 86 13.14 -4.74 -11.23
CA LYS A 86 13.31 -6.07 -10.63
C LYS A 86 14.18 -5.93 -9.37
N PRO A 87 13.68 -6.32 -8.19
CA PRO A 87 14.48 -6.31 -6.98
C PRO A 87 15.66 -7.28 -7.05
N SER A 88 16.56 -7.23 -6.07
CA SER A 88 17.60 -8.25 -5.93
C SER A 88 16.99 -9.64 -5.74
N GLU A 89 17.77 -10.69 -6.02
CA GLU A 89 17.35 -12.07 -5.76
C GLU A 89 17.06 -12.29 -4.27
N GLN A 90 17.84 -11.70 -3.35
CA GLN A 90 17.56 -11.76 -1.92
C GLN A 90 16.18 -11.19 -1.58
N THR A 91 15.83 -10.05 -2.18
CA THR A 91 14.51 -9.46 -1.98
C THR A 91 13.42 -10.37 -2.57
N LEU A 92 13.62 -10.91 -3.78
CA LEU A 92 12.67 -11.81 -4.42
C LEU A 92 12.46 -13.09 -3.60
N ASP A 93 13.51 -13.71 -3.08
CA ASP A 93 13.43 -14.87 -2.19
C ASP A 93 12.63 -14.55 -0.92
N GLY A 94 12.90 -13.40 -0.31
CA GLY A 94 12.17 -12.92 0.86
C GLY A 94 10.68 -12.66 0.58
N MET A 95 10.35 -12.17 -0.62
CA MET A 95 8.96 -11.97 -1.05
C MET A 95 8.26 -13.27 -1.43
N THR A 96 8.96 -14.17 -2.12
CA THR A 96 8.49 -15.53 -2.46
C THR A 96 8.11 -16.29 -1.20
N ARG A 97 8.99 -16.29 -0.20
CA ARG A 97 8.72 -16.91 1.11
C ARG A 97 7.42 -16.40 1.72
N ARG A 98 7.19 -15.08 1.71
CA ARG A 98 5.95 -14.48 2.26
C ARG A 98 4.72 -14.86 1.45
N PHE A 99 4.77 -14.77 0.13
CA PHE A 99 3.59 -15.10 -0.67
C PHE A 99 3.17 -16.55 -0.47
N ILE A 100 4.13 -17.48 -0.52
CA ILE A 100 3.85 -18.89 -0.22
C ILE A 100 3.30 -19.02 1.21
N HIS A 101 3.92 -18.37 2.19
CA HIS A 101 3.45 -18.36 3.58
C HIS A 101 1.98 -17.95 3.72
N HIS A 102 1.61 -16.77 3.20
CA HIS A 102 0.26 -16.24 3.34
C HIS A 102 -0.77 -17.15 2.66
N ILE A 103 -0.44 -17.68 1.47
CA ILE A 103 -1.32 -18.59 0.73
C ILE A 103 -1.48 -19.92 1.48
N MET A 104 -0.39 -20.50 1.99
CA MET A 104 -0.43 -21.78 2.72
C MET A 104 -1.22 -21.70 4.03
N THR A 105 -1.17 -20.55 4.71
CA THR A 105 -1.72 -20.35 6.06
C THR A 105 -3.04 -19.58 6.08
N GLY A 106 -3.51 -19.07 4.94
CA GLY A 106 -4.64 -18.15 4.86
C GLY A 106 -4.45 -16.91 5.72
N ASP A 107 -3.22 -16.43 5.88
CA ASP A 107 -2.94 -15.20 6.62
C ASP A 107 -3.25 -13.96 5.75
N SER A 108 -3.33 -12.80 6.38
CA SER A 108 -3.57 -11.52 5.70
C SER A 108 -2.29 -10.90 5.14
N PHE A 109 -2.42 -10.18 4.02
CA PHE A 109 -1.37 -9.36 3.41
C PHE A 109 -1.74 -7.86 3.49
N LYS A 110 -0.97 -7.08 4.24
CA LYS A 110 -1.25 -5.67 4.54
C LYS A 110 -0.25 -4.73 3.87
N LEU A 111 -0.75 -3.87 2.99
CA LEU A 111 -0.02 -2.79 2.33
C LEU A 111 -0.24 -1.46 3.09
N VAL A 112 0.82 -0.88 3.64
CA VAL A 112 0.73 0.32 4.47
C VAL A 112 1.54 1.46 3.85
N LEU A 113 0.91 2.62 3.70
CA LEU A 113 1.54 3.85 3.22
C LEU A 113 1.68 4.88 4.35
N GLY A 114 2.89 5.34 4.65
CA GLY A 114 3.15 6.58 5.37
C GLY A 114 3.65 7.67 4.42
N GLY A 115 3.15 8.89 4.53
CA GLY A 115 3.53 9.95 3.61
C GLY A 115 2.95 11.33 3.91
N HIS A 116 3.14 12.28 3.00
CA HIS A 116 2.60 13.64 3.10
C HIS A 116 1.26 13.81 2.34
N SER A 117 0.71 15.04 2.29
CA SER A 117 -0.59 15.36 1.63
C SER A 117 -0.74 14.81 0.21
N ALA A 118 0.30 14.89 -0.62
CA ALA A 118 0.24 14.36 -1.98
C ALA A 118 0.15 12.82 -2.03
N ALA A 119 0.69 12.09 -1.05
CA ALA A 119 0.53 10.64 -0.94
C ALA A 119 -0.83 10.27 -0.31
N ALA A 120 -1.33 11.13 0.58
CA ALA A 120 -2.65 11.02 1.19
C ALA A 120 -3.81 11.16 0.20
N GLY A 121 -3.56 11.70 -1.00
CA GLY A 121 -4.60 11.91 -2.02
C GLY A 121 -5.39 13.20 -1.85
N HIS A 122 -4.79 14.24 -1.25
CA HIS A 122 -5.44 15.55 -1.13
C HIS A 122 -5.90 16.09 -2.48
N GLY A 123 -7.18 16.49 -2.55
CA GLY A 123 -7.82 16.97 -3.78
C GLY A 123 -8.44 15.88 -4.66
N ALA A 124 -8.22 14.60 -4.34
CA ALA A 124 -8.82 13.46 -5.01
C ALA A 124 -9.96 12.84 -4.17
N GLY A 125 -10.75 11.92 -4.76
CA GLY A 125 -11.79 11.18 -4.04
C GLY A 125 -11.23 10.27 -2.94
N PHE A 126 -12.09 9.86 -1.99
CA PHE A 126 -11.71 9.12 -0.77
C PHE A 126 -10.86 7.86 -1.03
N ASN A 127 -11.15 7.09 -2.09
CA ASN A 127 -10.42 5.89 -2.49
C ASN A 127 -9.50 6.10 -3.71
N ALA A 128 -9.17 7.35 -4.03
CA ALA A 128 -8.39 7.68 -5.22
C ALA A 128 -6.88 7.75 -4.98
N SER A 129 -6.40 7.67 -3.73
CA SER A 129 -4.95 7.63 -3.45
C SER A 129 -4.31 6.38 -4.06
N TYR A 130 -3.03 6.46 -4.44
CA TYR A 130 -2.38 5.38 -5.21
C TYR A 130 -2.31 4.05 -4.45
N VAL A 131 -2.25 4.06 -3.11
CA VAL A 131 -2.21 2.81 -2.32
C VAL A 131 -3.54 2.07 -2.40
N HIS A 132 -4.66 2.80 -2.38
CA HIS A 132 -5.99 2.24 -2.60
C HIS A 132 -6.19 1.82 -4.06
N GLN A 133 -5.64 2.58 -5.03
CA GLN A 133 -5.65 2.18 -6.44
C GLN A 133 -4.87 0.88 -6.69
N ALA A 134 -3.76 0.65 -5.97
CA ALA A 134 -3.09 -0.65 -5.99
C ALA A 134 -3.98 -1.73 -5.36
N GLY A 135 -4.62 -1.43 -4.22
CA GLY A 135 -5.54 -2.34 -3.54
C GLY A 135 -6.71 -2.81 -4.42
N LEU A 136 -7.29 -1.93 -5.22
CA LEU A 136 -8.34 -2.30 -6.18
C LEU A 136 -7.91 -3.39 -7.18
N VAL A 137 -6.62 -3.47 -7.53
CA VAL A 137 -6.11 -4.51 -8.43
C VAL A 137 -5.74 -5.77 -7.66
N LEU A 138 -5.08 -5.60 -6.51
CA LEU A 138 -4.49 -6.70 -5.76
C LEU A 138 -5.52 -7.48 -4.94
N GLU A 139 -6.49 -6.81 -4.31
CA GLU A 139 -7.47 -7.45 -3.43
C GLU A 139 -8.19 -8.65 -4.06
N PRO A 140 -8.78 -8.56 -5.27
CA PRO A 140 -9.40 -9.73 -5.89
C PRO A 140 -8.42 -10.85 -6.21
N VAL A 141 -7.18 -10.54 -6.62
CA VAL A 141 -6.15 -11.56 -6.89
C VAL A 141 -5.83 -12.34 -5.62
N PHE A 142 -5.52 -11.65 -4.53
CA PHE A 142 -5.19 -12.28 -3.26
C PHE A 142 -6.39 -13.03 -2.66
N ALA A 143 -7.62 -12.51 -2.81
CA ALA A 143 -8.82 -13.20 -2.37
C ALA A 143 -9.01 -14.56 -3.08
N HIS A 144 -8.71 -14.64 -4.37
CA HIS A 144 -8.72 -15.90 -5.12
C HIS A 144 -7.61 -16.88 -4.71
N LEU A 145 -6.52 -16.38 -4.14
CA LEU A 145 -5.44 -17.17 -3.56
C LEU A 145 -5.67 -17.50 -2.07
N GLY A 146 -6.85 -17.17 -1.52
CA GLY A 146 -7.19 -17.44 -0.12
C GLY A 146 -6.53 -16.50 0.89
N VAL A 147 -6.04 -15.34 0.45
CA VAL A 147 -5.37 -14.33 1.29
C VAL A 147 -6.23 -13.09 1.44
N GLU A 148 -6.48 -12.65 2.68
CA GLU A 148 -7.10 -11.35 2.92
C GLU A 148 -6.09 -10.23 2.61
N PHE A 149 -6.36 -9.43 1.59
CA PHE A 149 -5.53 -8.27 1.28
C PHE A 149 -6.16 -6.98 1.79
N ARG A 150 -5.36 -6.11 2.41
CA ARG A 150 -5.79 -4.77 2.84
C ARG A 150 -4.76 -3.72 2.47
N SER A 151 -5.23 -2.57 1.98
CA SER A 151 -4.41 -1.38 1.77
C SER A 151 -4.79 -0.29 2.76
N PHE A 152 -3.79 0.35 3.36
CA PHE A 152 -4.00 1.39 4.36
C PHE A 152 -3.20 2.65 4.01
N ASN A 153 -3.90 3.79 3.95
CA ASN A 153 -3.26 5.09 3.77
C ASN A 153 -3.14 5.84 5.11
N PHE A 154 -1.93 5.86 5.67
CA PHE A 154 -1.57 6.64 6.87
C PHE A 154 -0.87 7.96 6.53
N ALA A 155 -0.80 8.34 5.25
CA ALA A 155 -0.24 9.63 4.87
C ALA A 155 -1.09 10.80 5.38
N GLN A 156 -0.44 11.89 5.78
CA GLN A 156 -1.08 13.05 6.39
C GLN A 156 -0.65 14.35 5.73
N GLY A 157 -1.58 15.27 5.55
CA GLY A 157 -1.25 16.60 5.05
C GLY A 157 -0.55 17.47 6.08
N GLY A 158 0.40 18.29 5.60
CA GLY A 158 1.10 19.29 6.41
C GLY A 158 2.09 18.73 7.43
N MET A 159 2.28 17.40 7.48
CA MET A 159 3.18 16.72 8.41
C MET A 159 4.00 15.64 7.69
N GLY A 160 5.12 15.27 8.31
CA GLY A 160 5.95 14.15 7.89
C GLY A 160 5.42 12.80 8.37
N THR A 161 6.24 11.76 8.34
CA THR A 161 5.96 10.46 8.97
C THR A 161 6.52 10.35 10.40
N PHE A 162 7.46 11.22 10.79
CA PHE A 162 8.23 11.12 12.02
C PHE A 162 7.37 10.99 13.28
N GLN A 163 6.37 11.86 13.45
CA GLN A 163 5.50 11.83 14.62
C GLN A 163 4.71 10.53 14.76
N GLN A 164 4.34 9.91 13.64
CA GLN A 164 3.69 8.61 13.64
C GLN A 164 4.70 7.47 13.82
N ALA A 165 5.93 7.60 13.28
CA ALA A 165 7.00 6.63 13.51
C ALA A 165 7.43 6.57 14.98
N LEU A 166 7.30 7.68 15.73
CA LEU A 166 7.47 7.70 17.19
C LEU A 166 6.43 6.85 17.95
N ALA A 167 5.32 6.48 17.32
CA ALA A 167 4.35 5.53 17.87
C ALA A 167 4.53 4.11 17.31
N GLY A 168 5.65 3.86 16.62
CA GLY A 168 5.98 2.59 16.00
C GLY A 168 4.89 2.10 15.05
N MET A 169 4.52 0.83 15.22
CA MET A 169 3.48 0.16 14.43
C MET A 169 2.13 0.06 15.17
N ASP A 170 1.98 0.66 16.36
CA ASP A 170 0.68 0.68 17.05
C ASP A 170 -0.37 1.47 16.24
N LEU A 171 0.06 2.54 15.56
CA LEU A 171 -0.84 3.32 14.70
C LEU A 171 -1.07 2.64 13.36
N ARG A 172 -0.02 2.07 12.74
CA ARG A 172 -0.06 1.54 11.37
C ARG A 172 -0.48 0.08 11.25
N GLY A 173 -0.48 -0.65 12.37
CA GLY A 173 -0.73 -2.08 12.44
C GLY A 173 0.58 -2.88 12.51
N LYS A 174 0.66 -3.81 13.46
CA LYS A 174 1.88 -4.60 13.72
C LYS A 174 2.17 -5.66 12.67
N ASP A 175 1.19 -5.98 11.82
CA ASP A 175 1.32 -7.04 10.82
C ASP A 175 1.45 -6.48 9.40
N ALA A 176 2.14 -5.36 9.23
CA ALA A 176 2.40 -4.82 7.90
C ALA A 176 3.33 -5.76 7.11
N ASP A 177 2.92 -6.16 5.90
CA ASP A 177 3.74 -6.99 4.99
C ASP A 177 4.49 -6.15 3.99
N MET A 178 3.97 -4.97 3.68
CA MET A 178 4.61 -3.98 2.82
C MET A 178 4.44 -2.59 3.42
N LEU A 179 5.55 -1.85 3.51
CA LEU A 179 5.59 -0.53 4.12
C LEU A 179 6.21 0.48 3.14
N ILE A 180 5.41 1.45 2.72
CA ILE A 180 5.80 2.54 1.82
C ILE A 180 6.06 3.80 2.64
N TRP A 181 7.17 4.47 2.36
CA TRP A 181 7.42 5.84 2.80
C TRP A 181 7.33 6.78 1.60
N ASP A 182 6.52 7.84 1.68
CA ASP A 182 6.36 8.85 0.62
C ASP A 182 6.14 10.24 1.24
N SER A 183 7.19 10.75 1.89
CA SER A 183 7.14 11.99 2.66
C SER A 183 8.22 13.00 2.28
N SER A 184 8.86 12.84 1.11
CA SER A 184 10.03 13.64 0.73
C SER A 184 9.79 15.15 0.62
N MET A 185 8.55 15.58 0.34
CA MET A 185 8.22 17.01 0.36
C MET A 185 8.29 17.64 1.75
N THR A 186 8.03 16.86 2.81
CA THR A 186 7.99 17.31 4.21
C THR A 186 9.20 16.84 5.02
N GLU A 187 9.82 15.74 4.61
CA GLU A 187 10.93 15.06 5.28
C GLU A 187 12.05 14.82 4.26
N LYS A 188 13.04 15.73 4.23
CA LYS A 188 14.15 15.67 3.27
C LYS A 188 15.38 14.95 3.81
N SER A 189 15.38 14.58 5.09
CA SER A 189 16.54 14.05 5.79
C SER A 189 16.52 12.52 5.76
N PRO A 190 17.53 11.85 5.20
CA PRO A 190 17.62 10.38 5.20
C PRO A 190 17.45 9.74 6.59
N PRO A 191 17.98 10.32 7.69
CA PRO A 191 17.63 9.94 9.06
C PRO A 191 16.15 9.71 9.37
N LEU A 192 15.24 10.54 8.82
CA LEU A 192 13.80 10.41 9.06
C LEU A 192 13.20 9.20 8.36
N THR A 193 13.56 9.00 7.09
CA THR A 193 13.19 7.82 6.32
C THR A 193 13.72 6.54 6.97
N ASN A 194 14.98 6.58 7.41
CA ASN A 194 15.64 5.48 8.11
C ASN A 194 14.90 5.16 9.43
N PHE A 195 14.61 6.17 10.24
CA PHE A 195 13.83 6.01 11.47
C PHE A 195 12.45 5.40 11.21
N PHE A 196 11.74 5.85 10.17
CA PHE A 196 10.45 5.28 9.78
C PHE A 196 10.55 3.78 9.48
N TYR A 197 11.48 3.36 8.62
CA TYR A 197 11.64 1.94 8.28
C TYR A 197 12.14 1.11 9.47
N ARG A 198 13.05 1.65 10.29
CA ARG A 198 13.48 0.97 11.54
C ARG A 198 12.32 0.69 12.45
N GLN A 199 11.46 1.67 12.69
CA GLN A 199 10.29 1.49 13.55
C GLN A 199 9.29 0.49 12.93
N GLY A 200 9.19 0.45 11.60
CA GLY A 200 8.47 -0.60 10.87
C GLY A 200 8.98 -2.01 11.17
N LEU A 201 10.30 -2.20 11.18
CA LEU A 201 10.92 -3.50 11.45
C LEU A 201 10.89 -3.86 12.95
N LEU A 202 11.20 -2.91 13.84
CA LEU A 202 11.34 -3.15 15.28
C LEU A 202 10.00 -3.30 16.00
N ALA A 203 9.05 -2.40 15.73
CA ALA A 203 7.79 -2.33 16.49
C ALA A 203 6.68 -3.23 15.91
N GLY A 204 6.89 -3.80 14.72
CA GLY A 204 5.98 -4.75 14.09
C GLY A 204 6.15 -6.19 14.59
N ASN A 205 5.11 -7.00 14.42
CA ASN A 205 5.16 -8.46 14.55
C ASN A 205 5.88 -9.07 13.34
N ARG A 206 5.72 -8.47 12.16
CA ARG A 206 6.38 -8.87 10.90
C ARG A 206 7.53 -7.91 10.57
N ALA A 207 8.47 -8.36 9.75
CA ALA A 207 9.43 -7.45 9.11
C ALA A 207 8.88 -7.08 7.73
N PRO A 208 8.34 -5.89 7.42
CA PRO A 208 7.74 -5.61 6.10
C PRO A 208 8.75 -5.57 4.94
N PHE A 209 8.25 -5.74 3.71
CA PHE A 209 8.91 -5.28 2.48
C PHE A 209 8.98 -3.75 2.47
N LEU A 210 10.19 -3.20 2.48
CA LEU A 210 10.43 -1.77 2.57
C LEU A 210 10.44 -1.18 1.17
N TYR A 211 9.43 -0.38 0.86
CA TYR A 211 9.24 0.13 -0.49
C TYR A 211 9.54 1.62 -0.55
N SER A 212 10.43 2.00 -1.46
CA SER A 212 10.80 3.37 -1.75
C SER A 212 9.63 4.09 -2.41
N GLY A 213 9.11 5.12 -1.73
CA GLY A 213 8.29 6.16 -2.32
C GLY A 213 8.90 7.54 -2.18
N GLY A 214 8.53 8.44 -3.10
CA GLY A 214 8.96 9.83 -3.07
C GLY A 214 10.47 10.08 -3.08
N GLY A 215 11.32 9.08 -3.40
CA GLY A 215 12.78 9.20 -3.32
C GLY A 215 13.42 8.65 -2.04
N ALA A 216 12.71 7.84 -1.25
CA ALA A 216 13.32 7.03 -0.20
C ALA A 216 14.40 6.09 -0.76
N ASP A 217 15.38 5.74 0.06
CA ASP A 217 16.35 4.70 -0.27
C ASP A 217 16.43 3.68 0.88
N PRO A 218 15.68 2.57 0.79
CA PRO A 218 15.74 1.50 1.78
C PRO A 218 16.97 0.58 1.61
N ALA A 219 17.87 0.80 0.63
CA ALA A 219 18.94 -0.16 0.30
C ALA A 219 19.84 -0.54 1.48
N ALA A 220 20.05 0.35 2.44
CA ALA A 220 20.84 0.05 3.64
C ALA A 220 20.23 -1.10 4.50
N PHE A 221 18.92 -1.32 4.42
CA PHE A 221 18.25 -2.43 5.11
C PHE A 221 18.38 -3.76 4.37
N GLU A 222 18.71 -3.75 3.07
CA GLU A 222 18.96 -4.98 2.33
C GLU A 222 20.18 -5.73 2.87
N ALA A 223 21.20 -4.99 3.31
CA ALA A 223 22.43 -5.55 3.91
C ALA A 223 22.18 -6.38 5.18
N ILE A 224 21.03 -6.21 5.84
CA ILE A 224 20.64 -7.00 7.02
C ILE A 224 19.64 -8.12 6.70
N GLY A 225 19.32 -8.34 5.42
CA GLY A 225 18.38 -9.37 4.97
C GLY A 225 16.95 -8.87 4.75
N ALA A 226 16.66 -7.58 4.94
CA ALA A 226 15.32 -7.06 4.67
C ALA A 226 15.03 -7.06 3.16
N SER A 227 13.78 -7.34 2.81
CA SER A 227 13.29 -7.19 1.43
C SER A 227 13.09 -5.70 1.13
N VAL A 228 13.67 -5.19 0.05
CA VAL A 228 13.59 -3.76 -0.32
C VAL A 228 13.28 -3.56 -1.80
N GLY A 229 12.56 -2.51 -2.13
CA GLY A 229 12.23 -2.22 -3.53
C GLY A 229 11.82 -0.77 -3.74
N GLY A 230 11.39 -0.44 -4.94
CA GLY A 230 10.95 0.91 -5.26
C GLY A 230 10.04 0.98 -6.48
N TYR A 231 9.55 2.19 -6.73
CA TYR A 231 8.69 2.47 -7.87
C TYR A 231 9.34 2.14 -9.19
N GLY A 232 8.64 1.35 -10.01
CA GLY A 232 8.79 1.44 -11.45
C GLY A 232 8.12 2.71 -11.96
N ALA A 233 8.64 3.26 -13.04
CA ALA A 233 7.95 4.32 -13.76
C ALA A 233 7.03 3.68 -14.81
N LEU A 234 5.80 4.20 -14.94
CA LEU A 234 5.07 4.03 -16.19
C LEU A 234 5.81 4.86 -17.25
N GLY A 235 6.46 4.21 -18.20
CA GLY A 235 7.31 4.87 -19.20
C GLY A 235 6.53 5.32 -20.44
N TYR A 236 5.47 4.59 -20.80
CA TYR A 236 4.57 4.93 -21.91
C TYR A 236 3.17 5.25 -21.39
N SER A 237 2.59 6.32 -21.95
CA SER A 237 1.16 6.60 -21.92
C SER A 237 0.82 7.35 -23.20
N PRO A 238 -0.28 7.00 -23.90
CA PRO A 238 -0.76 7.76 -25.03
C PRO A 238 -0.86 9.26 -24.72
N ILE A 239 -0.42 10.11 -25.65
CA ILE A 239 -0.40 11.55 -25.49
C ILE A 239 -1.74 12.14 -25.92
N THR A 240 -2.33 12.96 -25.06
CA THR A 240 -3.52 13.74 -25.37
C THR A 240 -3.14 15.04 -26.10
N THR A 241 -3.66 15.27 -27.30
CA THR A 241 -3.39 16.46 -28.11
C THR A 241 -4.61 17.36 -28.30
N SER A 242 -5.83 16.82 -28.21
CA SER A 242 -7.08 17.57 -28.21
C SER A 242 -8.17 16.83 -27.43
N GLU A 243 -9.31 17.50 -27.20
CA GLU A 243 -10.48 16.91 -26.55
C GLU A 243 -11.11 15.79 -27.40
N GLU A 244 -11.13 15.98 -28.72
CA GLU A 244 -11.65 15.01 -29.68
C GLU A 244 -10.77 13.76 -29.73
N GLN A 245 -9.46 13.93 -29.74
CA GLN A 245 -8.51 12.82 -29.73
C GLN A 245 -8.49 12.11 -28.37
N ALA A 246 -8.69 12.82 -27.26
CA ALA A 246 -8.81 12.18 -25.94
C ALA A 246 -9.90 11.10 -25.92
N LYS A 247 -11.02 11.31 -26.63
CA LYS A 247 -12.13 10.34 -26.69
C LYS A 247 -11.76 9.04 -27.41
N THR A 248 -10.72 9.03 -28.23
CA THR A 248 -10.23 7.82 -28.92
C THR A 248 -9.14 7.09 -28.13
N LEU A 249 -8.61 7.71 -27.07
CA LEU A 249 -7.61 7.07 -26.21
C LEU A 249 -8.27 6.14 -25.19
N PRO A 250 -7.54 5.10 -24.71
CA PRO A 250 -7.97 4.30 -23.56
C PRO A 250 -8.31 5.18 -22.37
N TRP A 251 -9.40 4.89 -21.66
CA TRP A 251 -9.93 5.78 -20.63
C TRP A 251 -8.91 6.15 -19.55
N ALA A 252 -8.06 5.21 -19.11
CA ALA A 252 -7.07 5.48 -18.07
C ALA A 252 -5.91 6.38 -18.56
N ALA A 253 -5.64 6.40 -19.86
CA ALA A 253 -4.60 7.25 -20.48
C ALA A 253 -5.09 8.67 -20.79
N ARG A 254 -6.41 8.89 -20.88
CA ARG A 254 -6.99 10.20 -21.23
C ARG A 254 -6.51 11.27 -20.26
N TYR A 255 -5.86 12.31 -20.79
CA TYR A 255 -5.35 13.44 -20.00
C TYR A 255 -4.31 13.07 -18.93
N ASP A 256 -3.74 11.87 -18.95
CA ASP A 256 -2.63 11.52 -18.06
C ASP A 256 -1.33 12.21 -18.51
N LYS A 257 -1.13 12.29 -19.83
CA LYS A 257 -0.03 13.00 -20.49
C LYS A 257 -0.56 13.84 -21.64
N CYS A 258 -0.26 15.14 -21.65
CA CYS A 258 -0.66 16.04 -22.73
C CYS A 258 0.53 16.52 -23.56
N GLY A 259 0.28 16.71 -24.86
CA GLY A 259 1.26 17.21 -25.81
C GLY A 259 1.57 18.71 -25.64
N PRO A 260 2.57 19.23 -26.35
CA PRO A 260 2.82 20.67 -26.43
C PRO A 260 1.67 21.42 -27.13
N GLY A 261 1.67 22.76 -27.07
CA GLY A 261 0.78 23.58 -27.92
C GLY A 261 -0.63 23.83 -27.38
N GLY A 262 -0.83 23.83 -26.05
CA GLY A 262 -2.12 24.18 -25.43
C GLY A 262 -2.85 23.01 -24.76
N ALA A 263 -2.49 21.77 -25.10
CA ALA A 263 -3.03 20.58 -24.44
C ALA A 263 -2.65 20.49 -22.95
N ALA A 264 -1.61 21.19 -22.48
CA ALA A 264 -1.30 21.28 -21.06
C ALA A 264 -2.46 21.86 -20.23
N ALA A 265 -3.13 22.91 -20.73
CA ALA A 265 -4.30 23.49 -20.07
C ALA A 265 -5.48 22.49 -20.01
N LEU A 266 -5.55 21.58 -20.99
CA LEU A 266 -6.54 20.52 -21.03
C LEU A 266 -6.27 19.44 -19.97
N CYS A 267 -5.02 19.01 -19.80
CA CYS A 267 -4.66 18.13 -18.69
C CYS A 267 -4.91 18.78 -17.32
N ASP A 268 -4.55 20.05 -17.17
CA ASP A 268 -4.74 20.79 -15.92
C ASP A 268 -6.23 20.94 -15.57
N SER A 269 -7.10 21.21 -16.54
CA SER A 269 -8.56 21.31 -16.31
C SER A 269 -9.20 19.96 -15.98
N GLN A 270 -8.59 18.86 -16.43
CA GLN A 270 -9.03 17.49 -16.18
C GLN A 270 -8.27 16.81 -15.04
N LYS A 271 -7.41 17.54 -14.32
CA LYS A 271 -6.53 16.97 -13.32
C LYS A 271 -7.29 16.34 -12.15
N TYR A 272 -8.35 17.00 -11.71
CA TYR A 272 -9.20 16.55 -10.60
C TYR A 272 -10.62 16.30 -11.11
N ASP A 273 -11.22 15.21 -10.65
CA ASP A 273 -12.62 14.86 -10.91
C ASP A 273 -13.52 15.09 -9.69
N GLY A 274 -12.92 15.39 -8.53
CA GLY A 274 -13.61 15.60 -7.27
C GLY A 274 -14.49 16.85 -7.29
N LYS A 275 -15.75 16.67 -6.93
CA LYS A 275 -16.75 17.73 -6.72
C LYS A 275 -17.27 17.64 -5.28
N CYS A 276 -17.56 18.77 -4.64
CA CYS A 276 -18.21 18.75 -3.32
C CYS A 276 -19.66 18.28 -3.40
N TRP A 277 -20.30 18.48 -4.56
CA TRP A 277 -21.68 18.10 -4.79
C TRP A 277 -21.87 17.55 -6.19
N VAL A 278 -22.69 16.50 -6.29
CA VAL A 278 -23.22 15.98 -7.55
C VAL A 278 -24.71 16.30 -7.54
N GLU A 279 -25.16 17.07 -8.53
CA GLU A 279 -26.56 17.45 -8.64
C GLU A 279 -27.46 16.21 -8.72
N ARG A 280 -28.57 16.28 -7.98
CA ARG A 280 -29.56 15.21 -7.87
C ARG A 280 -30.96 15.79 -7.97
N GLU A 281 -31.83 15.13 -8.71
CA GLU A 281 -33.22 15.56 -8.88
C GLU A 281 -34.03 15.42 -7.59
N ASP A 282 -33.67 14.46 -6.73
CA ASP A 282 -34.42 14.11 -5.53
C ASP A 282 -33.95 14.82 -4.26
N PHE A 283 -32.87 15.61 -4.33
CA PHE A 283 -32.33 16.29 -3.17
C PHE A 283 -31.55 17.55 -3.54
N THR A 284 -31.95 18.67 -2.97
CA THR A 284 -31.19 19.92 -3.02
C THR A 284 -30.63 20.23 -1.63
N PRO A 285 -29.31 20.39 -1.46
CA PRO A 285 -28.73 20.78 -0.19
C PRO A 285 -29.30 22.12 0.31
N ALA A 286 -29.62 22.19 1.60
CA ALA A 286 -30.07 23.45 2.22
C ALA A 286 -28.98 24.54 2.23
N VAL A 287 -27.71 24.14 2.14
CA VAL A 287 -26.54 25.03 2.10
C VAL A 287 -25.86 24.86 0.75
N LYS A 288 -25.53 25.97 0.08
CA LYS A 288 -24.73 25.95 -1.15
C LYS A 288 -23.41 25.23 -0.88
N GLN A 289 -23.13 24.20 -1.67
CA GLN A 289 -21.86 23.49 -1.62
C GLN A 289 -20.81 24.25 -2.44
N ASP A 290 -19.54 24.16 -2.04
CA ASP A 290 -18.45 24.76 -2.80
C ASP A 290 -18.29 24.09 -4.17
N ASP A 291 -17.83 24.83 -5.17
CA ASP A 291 -17.65 24.28 -6.52
C ASP A 291 -16.46 23.29 -6.59
N LEU A 292 -15.47 23.45 -5.69
CA LEU A 292 -14.22 22.69 -5.68
C LEU A 292 -13.96 22.04 -4.33
N VAL A 293 -13.46 20.81 -4.36
CA VAL A 293 -12.99 20.10 -3.16
C VAL A 293 -11.71 20.75 -2.65
N GLY A 294 -11.62 20.94 -1.32
CA GLY A 294 -10.40 21.42 -0.68
C GLY A 294 -9.18 20.55 -0.98
N GLY A 295 -7.98 21.14 -0.91
CA GLY A 295 -6.73 20.39 -1.08
C GLY A 295 -6.30 20.15 -2.53
N GLN A 296 -6.92 20.77 -3.53
CA GLN A 296 -6.51 20.70 -4.94
C GLN A 296 -5.32 21.64 -5.27
N ALA A 297 -4.20 21.51 -4.55
CA ALA A 297 -3.01 22.31 -4.83
C ALA A 297 -2.34 21.93 -6.16
N LYS A 298 -1.64 22.86 -6.82
CA LYS A 298 -0.96 22.60 -8.10
C LYS A 298 0.05 21.45 -8.01
N TRP A 299 0.70 21.27 -6.85
CA TRP A 299 1.68 20.20 -6.62
C TRP A 299 1.09 18.88 -6.15
N HIS A 300 -0.20 18.82 -5.77
CA HIS A 300 -0.82 17.54 -5.44
C HIS A 300 -1.12 16.75 -6.72
N PRO A 301 -0.87 15.43 -6.74
CA PRO A 301 -1.29 14.58 -7.86
C PRO A 301 -2.82 14.49 -7.91
N GLY A 302 -3.36 14.46 -9.13
CA GLY A 302 -4.77 14.14 -9.36
C GLY A 302 -5.03 12.63 -9.31
N PRO A 303 -6.32 12.21 -9.32
CA PRO A 303 -6.74 10.80 -9.37
C PRO A 303 -6.06 9.99 -10.48
N LYS A 304 -5.83 10.57 -11.66
CA LYS A 304 -5.19 9.88 -12.80
C LYS A 304 -3.73 9.50 -12.49
N VAL A 305 -2.95 10.46 -11.97
CA VAL A 305 -1.58 10.23 -11.52
C VAL A 305 -1.54 9.19 -10.39
N HIS A 306 -2.52 9.24 -9.47
CA HIS A 306 -2.63 8.21 -8.45
C HIS A 306 -2.98 6.83 -8.99
N ARG A 307 -3.85 6.73 -9.99
CA ARG A 307 -4.16 5.48 -10.69
C ARG A 307 -2.91 4.92 -11.34
N ALA A 308 -2.22 5.72 -12.16
CA ALA A 308 -0.95 5.36 -12.78
C ALA A 308 0.07 4.82 -11.76
N ARG A 309 0.31 5.55 -10.67
CA ARG A 309 1.21 5.11 -9.59
C ARG A 309 0.72 3.84 -8.88
N GLY A 310 -0.58 3.72 -8.65
CA GLY A 310 -1.19 2.55 -8.02
C GLY A 310 -1.07 1.31 -8.89
N ARG A 311 -1.20 1.45 -10.22
CA ARG A 311 -0.98 0.36 -11.18
C ARG A 311 0.49 -0.04 -11.27
N ALA A 312 1.42 0.90 -11.29
CA ALA A 312 2.85 0.60 -11.23
C ALA A 312 3.21 -0.19 -9.95
N LEU A 313 2.65 0.22 -8.81
CA LEU A 313 2.78 -0.50 -7.54
C LEU A 313 2.16 -1.91 -7.61
N ALA A 314 0.94 -2.04 -8.14
CA ALA A 314 0.28 -3.34 -8.31
C ALA A 314 1.08 -4.26 -9.23
N LEU A 315 1.59 -3.77 -10.36
CA LEU A 315 2.43 -4.52 -11.29
C LEU A 315 3.72 -5.03 -10.61
N SER A 316 4.36 -4.20 -9.78
CA SER A 316 5.51 -4.66 -8.97
C SER A 316 5.16 -5.89 -8.14
N VAL A 317 4.03 -5.84 -7.44
CA VAL A 317 3.57 -6.95 -6.58
C VAL A 317 3.19 -8.17 -7.42
N LEU A 318 2.46 -7.97 -8.53
CA LEU A 318 2.04 -9.05 -9.42
C LEU A 318 3.23 -9.77 -10.07
N PHE A 319 4.30 -9.06 -10.48
CA PHE A 319 5.50 -9.71 -11.00
C PHE A 319 6.26 -10.50 -9.94
N MET A 320 6.36 -9.98 -8.71
CA MET A 320 6.96 -10.74 -7.61
C MET A 320 6.10 -11.96 -7.23
N LEU A 321 4.77 -11.84 -7.28
CA LEU A 321 3.84 -12.94 -7.04
C LEU A 321 3.92 -14.00 -8.13
N GLN A 322 4.01 -13.60 -9.40
CA GLN A 322 4.23 -14.52 -10.53
C GLN A 322 5.52 -15.32 -10.32
N HIS A 323 6.63 -14.63 -10.02
CA HIS A 323 7.90 -15.27 -9.70
C HIS A 323 7.78 -16.25 -8.52
N ALA A 324 7.04 -15.89 -7.47
CA ALA A 324 6.82 -16.77 -6.32
C ALA A 324 6.02 -18.02 -6.67
N LEU A 325 5.01 -17.91 -7.53
CA LEU A 325 4.21 -19.06 -7.99
C LEU A 325 5.04 -20.00 -8.87
N ASP A 326 5.86 -19.46 -9.76
CA ASP A 326 6.80 -20.25 -10.57
C ASP A 326 7.80 -20.97 -9.67
N LYS A 327 8.36 -20.26 -8.67
CA LYS A 327 9.29 -20.88 -7.72
C LYS A 327 8.63 -21.94 -6.85
N TRP A 328 7.37 -21.75 -6.46
CA TRP A 328 6.62 -22.75 -5.68
C TRP A 328 6.39 -24.04 -6.48
N GLU A 329 6.10 -23.93 -7.77
CA GLU A 329 5.97 -25.09 -8.66
C GLU A 329 7.28 -25.87 -8.81
N GLU A 330 8.40 -25.17 -8.96
CA GLU A 330 9.74 -25.76 -8.98
C GLU A 330 10.01 -26.55 -7.68
N LEU A 331 9.85 -25.89 -6.53
CA LEU A 331 10.08 -26.49 -5.21
C LEU A 331 9.17 -27.69 -4.95
N GLY A 332 7.91 -27.63 -5.41
CA GLY A 332 6.96 -28.73 -5.31
C GLY A 332 7.34 -29.93 -6.19
N THR A 333 7.99 -29.68 -7.33
CA THR A 333 8.53 -30.74 -8.18
C THR A 333 9.75 -31.41 -7.56
N GLU A 334 10.61 -30.65 -6.90
CA GLU A 334 11.84 -31.13 -6.27
C GLU A 334 11.60 -31.89 -4.96
N SER A 335 10.76 -31.33 -4.08
CA SER A 335 10.60 -31.80 -2.69
C SER A 335 9.21 -32.38 -2.37
N GLY A 336 8.24 -32.23 -3.27
CA GLY A 336 6.85 -32.62 -3.03
C GLY A 336 6.03 -31.55 -2.31
N HIS A 337 4.83 -31.94 -1.87
CA HIS A 337 3.88 -31.06 -1.20
C HIS A 337 3.48 -31.59 0.19
N PRO A 338 3.44 -30.73 1.23
CA PRO A 338 3.87 -29.33 1.23
C PRO A 338 5.38 -29.18 0.95
N VAL A 339 5.78 -28.02 0.44
CA VAL A 339 7.21 -27.71 0.24
C VAL A 339 7.92 -27.59 1.58
N ALA A 340 9.25 -27.74 1.57
CA ALA A 340 10.06 -27.69 2.79
C ALA A 340 9.88 -26.37 3.56
N GLU A 341 9.89 -26.47 4.89
CA GLU A 341 9.53 -25.39 5.83
C GLU A 341 10.42 -24.14 5.64
N GLU A 342 11.69 -24.34 5.31
CA GLU A 342 12.65 -23.27 5.05
C GLU A 342 12.27 -22.38 3.86
N HIS A 343 11.33 -22.76 3.01
CA HIS A 343 10.89 -21.95 1.87
C HIS A 343 9.70 -21.06 2.16
N TRP A 344 8.97 -21.28 3.26
CA TRP A 344 7.74 -20.53 3.56
C TRP A 344 7.54 -20.18 5.03
N HIS A 345 8.29 -20.75 5.97
CA HIS A 345 8.29 -20.27 7.35
C HIS A 345 8.92 -18.88 7.44
N VAL A 346 8.30 -17.97 8.19
CA VAL A 346 8.71 -16.56 8.24
C VAL A 346 9.23 -16.08 9.59
N THR A 347 9.02 -16.83 10.68
CA THR A 347 9.37 -16.42 12.05
C THR A 347 10.86 -16.17 12.20
N ASP A 348 11.69 -17.17 11.88
CA ASP A 348 13.15 -17.04 11.99
C ASP A 348 13.70 -16.01 10.99
N PHE A 349 13.09 -15.95 9.80
CA PHE A 349 13.41 -14.94 8.80
C PHE A 349 13.15 -13.51 9.32
N TYR A 350 11.99 -13.26 9.93
CA TYR A 350 11.65 -11.96 10.53
C TYR A 350 12.54 -11.63 11.72
N ASN A 351 12.77 -12.58 12.62
CA ASN A 351 13.61 -12.38 13.80
C ASN A 351 15.05 -12.05 13.40
N GLY A 352 15.62 -12.78 12.43
CA GLY A 352 16.96 -12.53 11.92
C GLY A 352 17.14 -11.13 11.31
N ILE A 353 16.09 -10.57 10.68
CA ILE A 353 16.11 -9.18 10.22
C ILE A 353 16.06 -8.22 11.42
N LYS A 354 15.13 -8.41 12.35
CA LYS A 354 14.91 -7.52 13.51
C LYS A 354 16.14 -7.39 14.39
N GLU A 355 16.82 -8.51 14.67
CA GLU A 355 18.05 -8.54 15.47
C GLU A 355 19.18 -7.71 14.87
N LYS A 356 19.21 -7.56 13.54
CA LYS A 356 20.24 -6.81 12.81
C LYS A 356 19.85 -5.35 12.56
N VAL A 357 18.62 -4.94 12.80
CA VAL A 357 18.19 -3.53 12.60
C VAL A 357 19.10 -2.52 13.33
N PRO A 358 19.57 -2.75 14.56
CA PRO A 358 20.47 -1.83 15.25
C PRO A 358 21.82 -1.62 14.53
N THR A 359 22.23 -2.52 13.64
CA THR A 359 23.51 -2.43 12.90
C THR A 359 23.41 -1.62 11.61
N VAL A 360 22.21 -1.25 11.17
CA VAL A 360 22.05 -0.30 10.07
C VAL A 360 22.54 1.06 10.55
N ASP A 361 23.20 1.84 9.69
CA ASP A 361 23.68 3.17 10.04
C ASP A 361 22.60 4.27 9.90
N GLY A 362 22.88 5.46 10.42
CA GLY A 362 22.24 6.68 9.93
C GLY A 362 20.89 7.06 10.53
N CYS A 363 20.56 6.61 11.74
CA CYS A 363 19.33 7.07 12.37
C CYS A 363 19.45 8.47 13.02
N TYR A 364 20.47 8.82 13.83
CA TYR A 364 20.59 10.18 14.43
C TYR A 364 21.98 10.79 14.69
N PRO A 365 23.14 10.38 14.12
CA PRO A 365 24.40 11.05 14.49
C PRO A 365 24.34 12.55 14.13
N GLY A 366 24.32 13.42 15.16
CA GLY A 366 24.27 14.88 15.01
C GLY A 366 22.89 15.52 14.76
N TRP A 367 21.77 14.79 14.91
CA TRP A 367 20.44 15.39 14.66
C TRP A 367 19.94 16.21 15.86
N LYS A 368 20.02 17.54 15.75
CA LYS A 368 19.53 18.46 16.77
C LYS A 368 18.00 18.50 16.81
N ILE A 369 17.43 18.54 18.01
CA ILE A 369 16.02 18.81 18.27
C ILE A 369 15.69 20.17 17.63
N GLY A 370 14.60 20.23 16.87
CA GLY A 370 14.14 21.50 16.30
C GLY A 370 15.00 22.10 15.19
N VAL A 371 15.67 21.30 14.34
CA VAL A 371 16.35 21.81 13.13
C VAL A 371 15.38 22.70 12.35
N THR A 372 15.64 24.01 12.49
CA THR A 372 14.95 25.18 11.95
C THR A 372 13.80 24.90 10.98
N ARG A 373 12.56 24.90 11.48
CA ARG A 373 11.46 25.43 10.67
C ARG A 373 11.84 26.89 10.35
N ARG A 374 12.29 27.17 9.13
CA ARG A 374 12.31 28.54 8.59
C ARG A 374 10.90 29.10 8.77
N GLY A 375 10.68 29.92 9.80
CA GLY A 375 9.37 30.54 10.06
C GLY A 375 8.89 30.55 11.51
N LEU A 376 9.51 29.85 12.46
CA LEU A 376 9.33 30.21 13.87
C LEU A 376 10.17 31.47 14.11
N ARG A 377 9.58 32.63 13.76
CA ARG A 377 10.07 33.94 14.15
C ARG A 377 10.42 33.86 15.63
N GLU A 378 11.65 34.22 15.95
CA GLU A 378 12.06 34.63 17.29
C GLU A 378 11.10 35.74 17.73
N THR A 379 10.01 35.34 18.36
CA THR A 379 9.20 36.28 19.12
C THR A 379 9.97 36.45 20.41
N ASN A 380 10.51 37.66 20.60
CA ASN A 380 11.11 38.13 21.84
C ASN A 380 10.10 38.00 22.98
N GLN A 381 9.93 36.80 23.53
CA GLN A 381 9.18 36.59 24.77
C GLN A 381 10.16 36.27 25.89
N THR A 382 10.14 37.17 26.86
CA THR A 382 11.00 37.34 28.04
C THR A 382 10.71 36.38 29.19
N ASP A 383 9.96 35.31 28.97
CA ASP A 383 9.70 34.34 30.03
C ASP A 383 10.80 33.28 30.00
N GLY A 384 11.66 33.29 31.03
CA GLY A 384 12.88 32.48 31.19
C GLY A 384 12.71 30.95 31.25
N ARG A 385 11.73 30.38 30.53
CA ARG A 385 11.64 28.97 30.18
C ARG A 385 12.00 28.82 28.71
N ARG A 386 13.29 29.02 28.42
CA ARG A 386 13.86 28.54 27.17
C ARG A 386 13.76 27.01 27.23
N LEU A 387 12.87 26.41 26.45
CA LEU A 387 13.13 25.04 26.01
C LEU A 387 14.37 25.20 25.15
N ASP A 388 15.53 24.94 25.73
CA ASP A 388 16.77 24.82 24.96
C ASP A 388 16.55 23.65 24.01
N LEU A 389 16.04 23.95 22.81
CA LEU A 389 15.92 23.02 21.69
C LEU A 389 17.31 22.62 21.18
N GLU A 390 18.38 23.13 21.80
CA GLU A 390 19.74 22.66 21.63
C GLU A 390 19.95 21.33 22.38
N GLY A 391 19.54 20.23 21.75
CA GLY A 391 19.86 18.88 22.20
C GLY A 391 19.86 17.93 21.01
N GLU A 392 20.58 16.82 21.07
CA GLU A 392 20.45 15.76 20.06
C GLU A 392 19.30 14.84 20.45
N TRP A 393 18.56 14.31 19.47
CA TRP A 393 17.60 13.26 19.75
C TRP A 393 18.30 12.07 20.39
N PRO A 394 17.78 11.48 21.48
CA PRO A 394 18.42 10.35 22.12
C PRO A 394 18.61 9.20 21.13
N SER A 395 19.86 8.80 20.88
CA SER A 395 20.21 7.71 19.96
C SER A 395 19.46 6.41 20.27
N ARG A 396 19.12 6.17 21.55
CA ARG A 396 18.31 5.04 21.99
C ARG A 396 16.97 4.91 21.25
N LEU A 397 16.35 6.01 20.81
CA LEU A 397 15.05 5.98 20.13
C LEU A 397 15.10 5.20 18.80
N CYS A 398 16.26 5.13 18.16
CA CYS A 398 16.47 4.39 16.92
C CYS A 398 16.40 2.88 17.07
N ASN A 399 16.72 2.37 18.26
CA ASN A 399 17.01 0.96 18.49
C ASN A 399 16.04 0.32 19.49
N ILE A 400 15.03 1.07 19.93
CA ILE A 400 13.95 0.54 20.76
C ILE A 400 12.65 0.54 19.94
N PRO A 401 11.85 -0.54 20.02
CA PRO A 401 10.52 -0.54 19.43
C PRO A 401 9.67 0.49 20.16
N MET A 402 9.27 1.53 19.45
CA MET A 402 8.42 2.57 20.01
C MET A 402 6.97 2.09 20.04
N GLN A 403 6.23 2.53 21.05
CA GLN A 403 4.80 2.32 21.21
C GLN A 403 4.13 3.65 21.42
N GLY A 404 2.90 3.79 20.93
CA GLY A 404 2.21 5.07 21.02
C GLY A 404 0.71 4.97 20.85
N ARG A 405 0.05 6.03 21.33
CA ARG A 405 -1.40 6.20 21.23
C ARG A 405 -1.67 7.59 20.70
N THR A 406 -2.68 7.72 19.85
CA THR A 406 -3.13 9.03 19.37
C THR A 406 -4.55 9.27 19.82
N LEU A 407 -4.86 10.54 20.08
CA LEU A 407 -6.22 10.93 20.36
C LEU A 407 -7.09 10.87 19.09
N TRP A 408 -6.51 11.28 17.96
CA TRP A 408 -7.17 11.36 16.66
C TRP A 408 -6.55 10.37 15.66
N GLY A 409 -7.32 9.99 14.64
CA GLY A 409 -6.88 9.08 13.59
C GLY A 409 -5.74 9.63 12.74
N PRO A 410 -5.17 8.80 11.86
CA PRO A 410 -5.52 7.39 11.61
C PRO A 410 -4.95 6.42 12.66
N ARG A 411 -5.66 5.31 12.90
CA ARG A 411 -5.32 4.23 13.85
C ARG A 411 -5.73 2.88 13.27
N ASN A 412 -4.84 1.89 13.29
CA ASN A 412 -5.14 0.53 12.86
C ASN A 412 -6.08 -0.19 13.84
N ASN A 413 -5.87 -0.02 15.15
CA ASN A 413 -6.78 -0.52 16.19
C ASN A 413 -7.20 0.64 17.10
N PRO A 414 -8.30 1.36 16.78
CA PRO A 414 -8.73 2.51 17.56
C PRO A 414 -8.97 2.20 19.04
N MET A 415 -9.41 0.98 19.38
CA MET A 415 -9.71 0.61 20.77
C MET A 415 -8.45 0.53 21.63
N GLU A 416 -7.36 -0.01 21.08
CA GLU A 416 -6.10 -0.15 21.80
C GLU A 416 -5.18 1.08 21.67
N SER A 417 -5.16 1.71 20.50
CA SER A 417 -4.23 2.82 20.21
C SER A 417 -4.83 4.21 20.44
N SER A 418 -6.06 4.29 20.96
CA SER A 418 -6.65 5.57 21.38
C SER A 418 -6.04 6.04 22.69
N LEU A 419 -5.69 7.33 22.77
CA LEU A 419 -5.24 7.94 24.02
C LEU A 419 -6.29 7.76 25.14
N LEU A 420 -7.57 7.74 24.79
CA LEU A 420 -8.69 7.55 25.72
C LEU A 420 -8.62 6.25 26.53
N SER A 421 -8.02 5.21 25.96
CA SER A 421 -7.89 3.90 26.63
C SER A 421 -6.96 3.91 27.84
N ILE A 422 -6.16 4.97 28.01
CA ILE A 422 -5.22 5.13 29.15
C ILE A 422 -5.48 6.38 29.98
N LEU A 423 -6.40 7.26 29.56
CA LEU A 423 -6.77 8.43 30.37
C LEU A 423 -7.47 7.96 31.63
N LYS A 424 -6.99 8.44 32.78
CA LYS A 424 -7.60 8.20 34.08
C LYS A 424 -8.37 9.44 34.52
N PRO A 425 -9.51 9.28 35.21
CA PRO A 425 -10.16 10.40 35.87
C PRO A 425 -9.19 11.11 36.82
N ASN A 426 -9.28 12.43 36.88
CA ASN A 426 -8.62 13.24 37.90
C ASN A 426 -9.28 13.02 39.28
N ALA A 427 -8.79 13.70 40.32
CA ALA A 427 -9.32 13.57 41.68
C ALA A 427 -10.81 13.96 41.83
N PHE A 428 -11.37 14.67 40.85
CA PHE A 428 -12.78 15.08 40.80
C PHE A 428 -13.66 14.14 39.96
N GLY A 429 -13.07 13.10 39.35
CA GLY A 429 -13.77 12.16 38.47
C GLY A 429 -13.82 12.60 37.00
N ASP A 430 -13.24 13.75 36.65
CA ASP A 430 -13.23 14.25 35.28
C ASP A 430 -12.08 13.66 34.45
N VAL A 431 -12.31 13.43 33.17
CA VAL A 431 -11.28 13.10 32.18
C VAL A 431 -11.04 14.34 31.32
N ASP A 432 -9.82 14.87 31.30
CA ASP A 432 -9.42 16.04 30.51
C ASP A 432 -8.53 15.61 29.32
N PRO A 433 -8.88 15.95 28.06
CA PRO A 433 -10.07 16.68 27.64
C PRO A 433 -11.36 15.87 27.84
N ASN A 434 -12.47 16.56 28.17
CA ASN A 434 -13.80 15.94 28.25
C ASN A 434 -14.30 15.64 26.83
N ILE A 435 -13.94 14.46 26.33
CA ILE A 435 -14.26 14.03 24.96
C ILE A 435 -15.66 13.40 24.88
N LEU A 436 -16.25 13.06 26.04
CA LEU A 436 -17.61 12.50 26.14
C LEU A 436 -18.68 13.54 25.78
N GLY A 437 -18.42 14.83 26.04
CA GLY A 437 -19.34 15.93 25.73
C GLY A 437 -19.44 16.29 24.23
N SER A 438 -18.44 15.95 23.41
CA SER A 438 -18.48 16.18 21.96
C SER A 438 -17.56 15.22 21.21
N PRO A 439 -17.99 13.95 20.99
CA PRO A 439 -17.28 13.06 20.09
C PRO A 439 -17.76 13.36 18.66
N ALA A 440 -17.68 14.61 18.18
CA ALA A 440 -18.16 14.93 16.83
C ALA A 440 -17.48 14.07 15.75
N TYR A 441 -16.24 13.63 15.98
CA TYR A 441 -15.48 12.76 15.07
C TYR A 441 -15.74 11.26 15.27
N MET A 442 -16.20 10.80 16.46
CA MET A 442 -16.62 9.40 16.67
C MET A 442 -18.15 9.19 16.53
N LYS A 443 -18.93 10.29 16.45
CA LYS A 443 -20.38 10.29 16.16
C LYS A 443 -20.69 10.51 14.68
N GLY A 444 -19.68 10.77 13.85
CA GLY A 444 -19.83 10.57 12.41
C GLY A 444 -20.04 9.07 12.16
N PRO A 445 -20.86 8.66 11.19
CA PRO A 445 -20.83 7.28 10.76
C PRO A 445 -19.37 6.94 10.44
N ASP A 446 -18.85 5.85 11.01
CA ASP A 446 -17.71 5.18 10.38
C ASP A 446 -18.10 5.07 8.91
N TYR A 447 -17.38 5.78 8.04
CA TYR A 447 -17.71 5.78 6.62
C TYR A 447 -17.37 4.38 6.12
N PHE A 448 -18.35 3.49 6.19
CA PHE A 448 -18.39 2.29 5.38
C PHE A 448 -18.53 2.81 3.96
N PRO A 449 -17.48 2.74 3.13
CA PRO A 449 -17.62 3.11 1.74
C PRO A 449 -18.82 2.33 1.18
N PRO A 450 -19.69 2.96 0.39
CA PRO A 450 -20.85 2.26 -0.16
C PRO A 450 -20.39 0.98 -0.83
N ASP A 451 -21.16 -0.11 -0.70
CA ASP A 451 -20.90 -1.41 -1.34
C ASP A 451 -20.82 -1.35 -2.88
N ARG A 452 -20.99 -0.15 -3.47
CA ARG A 452 -20.86 0.11 -4.90
C ARG A 452 -19.50 0.73 -5.17
N ALA A 453 -18.78 0.14 -6.12
CA ALA A 453 -17.57 0.73 -6.67
C ALA A 453 -17.83 2.19 -7.04
N ALA A 454 -16.94 3.07 -6.58
CA ALA A 454 -17.13 4.48 -6.83
C ALA A 454 -17.02 4.76 -8.35
N PRO A 455 -17.81 5.68 -8.92
CA PRO A 455 -17.83 5.93 -10.35
C PRO A 455 -16.49 6.42 -10.93
N TRP A 456 -15.56 6.87 -10.09
CA TRP A 456 -14.19 7.25 -10.50
C TRP A 456 -13.19 6.10 -10.50
N SER A 457 -13.52 4.96 -9.87
CA SER A 457 -12.73 3.73 -9.88
C SER A 457 -13.18 2.72 -10.92
N THR A 458 -14.44 2.81 -11.36
CA THR A 458 -15.00 1.93 -12.40
C THR A 458 -14.87 2.62 -13.76
N PRO A 459 -14.12 2.06 -14.71
CA PRO A 459 -14.07 2.61 -16.06
C PRO A 459 -15.45 2.45 -16.74
N PRO A 460 -15.85 3.35 -17.65
CA PRO A 460 -17.11 3.20 -18.38
C PRO A 460 -17.04 2.03 -19.35
N GLU A 461 -18.15 1.31 -19.56
CA GLU A 461 -18.20 0.30 -20.63
C GLU A 461 -17.94 0.95 -22.01
N PRO A 462 -17.18 0.31 -22.91
CA PRO A 462 -16.64 -1.07 -22.86
C PRO A 462 -15.17 -1.17 -22.38
N GLU A 463 -14.68 -0.20 -21.61
CA GLU A 463 -13.27 -0.12 -21.22
C GLU A 463 -12.85 -1.27 -20.28
N VAL A 464 -11.55 -1.61 -20.32
CA VAL A 464 -10.98 -2.68 -19.50
C VAL A 464 -11.01 -2.32 -18.03
N ASN A 465 -11.58 -3.20 -17.20
CA ASN A 465 -11.60 -3.08 -15.74
C ASN A 465 -10.76 -4.19 -15.07
N PRO A 466 -9.54 -3.90 -14.57
CA PRO A 466 -8.72 -4.90 -13.90
C PRO A 466 -9.34 -5.51 -12.65
N TRP A 467 -10.16 -4.75 -11.91
CA TRP A 467 -10.86 -5.27 -10.73
C TRP A 467 -11.89 -6.32 -11.12
N GLU A 468 -12.68 -6.06 -12.17
CA GLU A 468 -13.63 -7.05 -12.68
C GLU A 468 -12.92 -8.26 -13.29
N ILE A 469 -11.82 -8.07 -14.03
CA ILE A 469 -11.08 -9.21 -14.61
C ILE A 469 -10.45 -10.07 -13.52
N ALA A 470 -9.81 -9.44 -12.53
CA ALA A 470 -9.23 -10.14 -11.39
C ALA A 470 -10.29 -10.82 -10.52
N GLY A 471 -11.45 -10.18 -10.33
CA GLY A 471 -12.57 -10.68 -9.53
C GLY A 471 -13.54 -11.58 -10.31
N SER A 472 -13.38 -11.68 -11.63
CA SER A 472 -14.29 -12.47 -12.47
C SER A 472 -14.15 -13.93 -12.09
N ARG A 473 -15.23 -14.46 -11.50
CA ARG A 473 -15.44 -15.89 -11.38
C ARG A 473 -15.77 -16.45 -12.75
N ARG A 474 -14.82 -16.49 -13.70
CA ARG A 474 -14.70 -17.75 -14.43
C ARG A 474 -14.29 -18.73 -13.35
N LEU A 475 -15.32 -19.37 -12.77
CA LEU A 475 -15.19 -20.25 -11.63
C LEU A 475 -13.93 -21.09 -11.86
N LEU A 476 -13.01 -21.04 -10.90
CA LEU A 476 -12.13 -22.18 -10.68
C LEU A 476 -13.09 -23.35 -10.46
N THR A 477 -13.49 -24.01 -11.54
CA THR A 477 -14.20 -25.28 -11.49
C THR A 477 -13.16 -26.27 -11.00
N ILE A 478 -12.98 -26.29 -9.68
CA ILE A 478 -12.26 -27.33 -8.95
C ILE A 478 -13.27 -28.42 -8.60
#